data_AF-A0A847I223-F1
#
_entry.id   AF-A0A847I223-F1
#
_cell.length_a   1.000
_cell.length_b   1.000
_cell.length_c   1.000
_cell.angle_alpha   90.00
_cell.angle_beta   90.00
_cell.angle_gamma   90.00
#
_symmetry.space_group_name_H-M   'P 1'
#
loop_
_entity.id
_entity.type
_entity.pdbx_description
1 polymer ?
#
loop_
_entity_poly.entity_id
_entity_poly.type
_entity_poly.pdbx_seq_one_letter_code
_entity_poly.pdbx_strand_id
1 'polypeptide(L)'
;VVPTAAVQRLFDDFGSAPWWPGLAWEEGDHDTHTLAFRQYVWLLHQASPNLFAEVGELPPGEIYPGDQFMEAFLRDPFSPTGDNRIPQYFTINGQSGHFAHNSPHLCPNNRVGEPVIIRVLNAGLWTHSMHIHGNHVYLLALNGAVQKNPLWVDTFTARPMDTFDWAVPFMRPPDIPNQRGIGRADPGLPTAGGGTTWPPNEELALFIPAIGERMGLDLAGEPIDLSVQLSPLCYPMHDHSEPSQTSQGGNYNCGLVCGIDFTGDRNTPGGATTFPAGGEHEGHGPEATGPAAPPIGEYPQGTAKW
;
A
#
# COMPACT_ATOMS: atom_id res chain seq x y z
N VAL A 1 -7.56 8.85 -22.22
CA VAL A 1 -6.67 9.99 -22.57
C VAL A 1 -5.39 9.41 -23.14
N VAL A 2 -4.67 10.10 -24.03
CA VAL A 2 -3.37 9.62 -24.53
C VAL A 2 -2.30 9.91 -23.46
N PRO A 3 -1.41 8.97 -23.11
CA PRO A 3 -0.36 9.21 -22.13
C PRO A 3 0.65 10.26 -22.63
N THR A 4 1.33 10.92 -21.69
CA THR A 4 2.49 11.76 -22.04
C THR A 4 3.69 10.87 -22.33
N ALA A 5 4.71 11.37 -23.04
CA ALA A 5 5.93 10.60 -23.29
C ALA A 5 6.67 10.16 -22.00
N ALA A 6 6.50 10.87 -20.88
CA ALA A 6 7.08 10.50 -19.59
C ALA A 6 6.27 9.40 -18.88
N VAL A 7 4.94 9.45 -18.94
CA VAL A 7 4.09 8.35 -18.44
C VAL A 7 4.22 7.12 -19.33
N GLN A 8 4.30 7.28 -20.65
CA GLN A 8 4.54 6.15 -21.56
C GLN A 8 5.87 5.47 -21.22
N ARG A 9 6.97 6.22 -21.10
CA ARG A 9 8.27 5.66 -20.68
C ARG A 9 8.20 4.88 -19.36
N LEU A 10 7.52 5.41 -18.34
CA LEU A 10 7.36 4.70 -17.05
C LEU A 10 6.66 3.34 -17.22
N PHE A 11 5.72 3.24 -18.17
CA PHE A 11 5.02 1.98 -18.48
C PHE A 11 5.86 1.08 -19.41
N ASP A 12 6.59 1.65 -20.37
CA ASP A 12 7.55 0.93 -21.22
C ASP A 12 8.66 0.29 -20.37
N ASP A 13 9.09 0.96 -19.29
CA ASP A 13 10.11 0.51 -18.35
C ASP A 13 9.58 -0.59 -17.38
N PHE A 14 8.26 -0.77 -17.19
CA PHE A 14 7.72 -1.85 -16.34
C PHE A 14 7.90 -3.22 -17.01
N GLY A 15 8.38 -4.21 -16.25
CA GLY A 15 8.70 -5.56 -16.75
C GLY A 15 9.98 -5.62 -17.59
N SER A 16 10.35 -4.53 -18.27
CA SER A 16 11.49 -4.50 -19.21
C SER A 16 12.77 -3.88 -18.62
N ALA A 17 12.65 -2.92 -17.69
CA ALA A 17 13.80 -2.14 -17.23
C ALA A 17 14.50 -2.78 -16.02
N PRO A 18 15.83 -2.63 -15.90
CA PRO A 18 16.64 -3.12 -14.77
C PRO A 18 16.16 -2.79 -13.34
N TRP A 19 15.31 -1.78 -13.18
CA TRP A 19 14.84 -1.26 -11.90
C TRP A 19 13.34 -1.55 -11.63
N TRP A 20 12.58 -2.00 -12.64
CA TRP A 20 11.23 -2.59 -12.48
C TRP A 20 11.07 -3.94 -13.22
N PRO A 21 11.99 -4.92 -13.02
CA PRO A 21 11.82 -6.25 -13.59
C PRO A 21 10.61 -6.97 -12.97
N GLY A 22 9.98 -7.85 -13.75
CA GLY A 22 8.74 -8.54 -13.40
C GLY A 22 7.80 -8.67 -14.60
N LEU A 23 6.53 -8.29 -14.41
CA LEU A 23 5.53 -8.18 -15.48
C LEU A 23 5.40 -6.72 -15.94
N ALA A 24 5.18 -6.52 -17.24
CA ALA A 24 4.67 -5.26 -17.74
C ALA A 24 3.24 -4.97 -17.21
N TRP A 25 2.75 -3.75 -17.43
CA TRP A 25 1.44 -3.32 -16.95
C TRP A 25 0.28 -4.14 -17.54
N GLU A 26 0.33 -4.38 -18.84
CA GLU A 26 -0.63 -5.17 -19.62
C GLU A 26 -0.42 -6.68 -19.55
N GLU A 27 0.70 -7.15 -19.00
CA GLU A 27 0.98 -8.58 -18.85
C GLU A 27 0.33 -9.15 -17.60
N GLY A 28 -0.07 -10.41 -17.67
CA GLY A 28 -0.49 -11.23 -16.54
C GLY A 28 0.23 -12.56 -16.58
N ASP A 29 0.11 -13.34 -15.50
CA ASP A 29 0.69 -14.68 -15.39
C ASP A 29 -0.39 -15.65 -14.92
N HIS A 30 -0.67 -16.64 -15.77
CA HIS A 30 -1.66 -17.68 -15.48
C HIS A 30 -1.22 -18.59 -14.33
N ASP A 31 0.07 -18.91 -14.24
CA ASP A 31 0.60 -19.94 -13.35
C ASP A 31 0.78 -19.42 -11.92
N THR A 32 0.93 -18.10 -11.75
CA THR A 32 0.83 -17.42 -10.45
C THR A 32 -0.53 -16.78 -10.16
N HIS A 33 -1.49 -16.97 -11.06
CA HIS A 33 -2.83 -16.36 -11.08
C HIS A 33 -2.84 -14.82 -11.03
N THR A 34 -1.77 -14.18 -11.51
CA THR A 34 -1.63 -12.72 -11.55
C THR A 34 -2.39 -12.15 -12.74
N LEU A 35 -3.43 -11.35 -12.48
CA LEU A 35 -4.19 -10.68 -13.54
C LEU A 35 -3.34 -9.64 -14.28
N ALA A 36 -3.69 -9.39 -15.55
CA ALA A 36 -3.23 -8.21 -16.28
C ALA A 36 -3.95 -6.93 -15.81
N PHE A 37 -3.35 -5.76 -16.02
CA PHE A 37 -3.96 -4.45 -15.71
C PHE A 37 -4.41 -4.29 -14.24
N ARG A 38 -3.59 -4.76 -13.29
CA ARG A 38 -3.87 -4.82 -11.84
C ARG A 38 -4.24 -3.44 -11.28
N GLN A 39 -5.50 -3.23 -10.91
CA GLN A 39 -5.96 -1.92 -10.44
C GLN A 39 -6.88 -1.99 -9.23
N TYR A 40 -6.75 -0.97 -8.38
CA TYR A 40 -7.59 -0.72 -7.21
C TYR A 40 -8.29 0.61 -7.40
N VAL A 41 -9.50 0.74 -6.87
CA VAL A 41 -10.25 2.00 -6.86
C VAL A 41 -10.50 2.38 -5.41
N TRP A 42 -10.13 3.59 -5.02
CA TRP A 42 -10.29 4.12 -3.68
C TRP A 42 -11.19 5.36 -3.68
N LEU A 43 -12.39 5.22 -3.15
CA LEU A 43 -13.30 6.29 -2.82
C LEU A 43 -13.02 6.74 -1.38
N LEU A 44 -12.31 7.86 -1.21
CA LEU A 44 -12.11 8.48 0.10
C LEU A 44 -13.38 9.23 0.49
N HIS A 45 -13.88 8.98 1.70
CA HIS A 45 -15.12 9.55 2.19
C HIS A 45 -15.06 9.81 3.70
N GLN A 46 -15.75 10.85 4.16
CA GLN A 46 -15.91 11.14 5.59
C GLN A 46 -17.40 11.14 5.94
N ALA A 47 -17.78 10.49 7.04
CA ALA A 47 -19.16 10.36 7.48
C ALA A 47 -19.40 11.11 8.79
N SER A 48 -20.44 11.94 8.80
CA SER A 48 -20.99 12.61 9.99
C SER A 48 -22.33 11.97 10.34
N PRO A 49 -22.41 11.10 11.36
CA PRO A 49 -23.66 10.40 11.67
C PRO A 49 -24.80 11.37 11.99
N ASN A 50 -24.51 12.42 12.76
CA ASN A 50 -25.50 13.38 13.21
C ASN A 50 -26.02 14.24 12.06
N LEU A 51 -25.15 14.77 11.19
CA LEU A 51 -25.60 15.56 10.03
C LEU A 51 -26.28 14.68 8.97
N PHE A 52 -25.84 13.43 8.79
CA PHE A 52 -26.49 12.53 7.84
C PHE A 52 -27.89 12.09 8.33
N ALA A 53 -28.09 11.97 9.64
CA ALA A 53 -29.42 11.82 10.22
C ALA A 53 -30.26 13.10 10.06
N GLU A 54 -29.71 14.28 10.35
CA GLU A 54 -30.38 15.58 10.17
C GLU A 54 -30.87 15.79 8.71
N VAL A 55 -30.06 15.39 7.73
CA VAL A 55 -30.42 15.39 6.30
C VAL A 55 -31.41 14.27 5.95
N GLY A 56 -31.30 13.11 6.59
CA GLY A 56 -32.13 11.93 6.33
C GLY A 56 -33.58 12.04 6.80
N GLU A 57 -33.87 12.92 7.77
CA GLU A 57 -35.23 13.23 8.22
C GLU A 57 -35.98 14.21 7.29
N LEU A 58 -35.33 14.72 6.23
CA LEU A 58 -36.00 15.58 5.24
C LEU A 58 -37.03 14.80 4.38
N PRO A 59 -38.17 15.42 4.01
CA PRO A 59 -39.13 14.82 3.09
C PRO A 59 -38.49 14.43 1.73
N PRO A 60 -38.81 13.26 1.15
CA PRO A 60 -38.21 12.80 -0.10
C PRO A 60 -38.38 13.79 -1.25
N GLY A 61 -37.26 14.34 -1.73
CA GLY A 61 -37.20 15.34 -2.81
C GLY A 61 -36.90 16.75 -2.32
N GLU A 62 -36.91 17.02 -1.01
CA GLU A 62 -36.33 18.25 -0.45
C GLU A 62 -34.80 18.18 -0.45
N ILE A 63 -34.15 19.34 -0.50
CA ILE A 63 -32.70 19.48 -0.63
C ILE A 63 -32.18 20.28 0.56
N TYR A 64 -31.32 19.67 1.39
CA TYR A 64 -30.63 20.39 2.45
C TYR A 64 -29.73 21.47 1.83
N PRO A 65 -29.79 22.75 2.27
CA PRO A 65 -29.01 23.83 1.68
C PRO A 65 -27.50 23.56 1.74
N GLY A 66 -26.83 23.51 0.58
CA GLY A 66 -25.43 23.07 0.49
C GLY A 66 -24.43 23.97 1.22
N ASP A 67 -24.74 25.25 1.38
CA ASP A 67 -23.99 26.20 2.20
C ASP A 67 -24.09 25.85 3.70
N GLN A 68 -25.29 25.55 4.19
CA GLN A 68 -25.52 25.13 5.57
C GLN A 68 -24.90 23.76 5.85
N PHE A 69 -24.97 22.83 4.88
CA PHE A 69 -24.33 21.52 4.97
C PHE A 69 -22.80 21.67 5.07
N MET A 70 -22.19 22.52 4.23
CA MET A 70 -20.74 22.77 4.30
C MET A 70 -20.31 23.39 5.63
N GLU A 71 -21.05 24.38 6.15
CA GLU A 71 -20.71 24.99 7.45
C GLU A 71 -20.84 23.97 8.60
N ALA A 72 -21.87 23.12 8.61
CA ALA A 72 -22.03 22.06 9.60
C ALA A 72 -20.95 20.96 9.46
N PHE A 73 -20.67 20.48 8.25
CA PHE A 73 -19.73 19.37 8.00
C PHE A 73 -18.25 19.78 8.16
N LEU A 74 -17.93 21.07 8.03
CA LEU A 74 -16.56 21.58 8.09
C LEU A 74 -16.23 22.38 9.36
N ARG A 75 -17.23 22.94 10.06
CA ARG A 75 -17.03 23.98 11.09
C ARG A 75 -17.97 23.91 12.30
N ASP A 76 -18.82 22.89 12.41
CA ASP A 76 -19.67 22.71 13.60
C ASP A 76 -18.82 22.72 14.90
N PRO A 77 -19.09 23.62 15.87
CA PRO A 77 -18.23 23.80 17.04
C PRO A 77 -18.14 22.53 17.90
N PHE A 78 -16.93 22.18 18.36
CA PHE A 78 -16.72 21.00 19.22
C PHE A 78 -17.70 20.97 20.41
N SER A 79 -18.37 19.82 20.57
CA SER A 79 -19.33 19.54 21.62
C SER A 79 -18.95 18.27 22.38
N PRO A 80 -18.76 18.32 23.71
CA PRO A 80 -18.37 17.16 24.52
C PRO A 80 -19.49 16.11 24.67
N THR A 81 -20.70 16.38 24.18
CA THR A 81 -21.85 15.47 24.23
C THR A 81 -22.01 14.55 23.00
N GLY A 82 -21.12 14.66 22.00
CA GLY A 82 -21.09 13.75 20.84
C GLY A 82 -22.13 14.04 19.75
N ASP A 83 -22.91 15.11 19.91
CA ASP A 83 -23.91 15.66 18.98
C ASP A 83 -23.29 16.42 17.78
N ASN A 84 -21.95 16.40 17.66
CA ASN A 84 -21.24 17.12 16.60
C ASN A 84 -21.59 16.67 15.18
N ARG A 85 -21.68 17.66 14.28
CA ARG A 85 -22.04 17.50 12.86
C ARG A 85 -20.85 17.52 11.90
N ILE A 86 -19.64 17.75 12.40
CA ILE A 86 -18.40 17.37 11.70
C ILE A 86 -18.28 15.83 11.58
N PRO A 87 -17.56 15.31 10.57
CA PRO A 87 -17.23 13.90 10.44
C PRO A 87 -16.62 13.23 11.68
N GLN A 88 -17.02 11.98 11.89
CA GLN A 88 -16.57 11.13 12.99
C GLN A 88 -15.99 9.79 12.49
N TYR A 89 -16.23 9.42 11.24
CA TYR A 89 -15.72 8.20 10.61
C TYR A 89 -15.12 8.54 9.24
N PHE A 90 -14.03 7.87 8.88
CA PHE A 90 -13.27 8.15 7.67
C PHE A 90 -12.99 6.81 6.97
N THR A 91 -13.33 6.69 5.68
CA THR A 91 -13.40 5.38 5.00
C THR A 91 -12.78 5.39 3.60
N ILE A 92 -12.28 4.22 3.21
CA ILE A 92 -11.93 3.87 1.82
C ILE A 92 -13.00 2.89 1.33
N ASN A 93 -13.75 3.24 0.28
CA ASN A 93 -14.89 2.46 -0.24
C ASN A 93 -15.91 2.06 0.85
N GLY A 94 -16.12 2.91 1.86
CA GLY A 94 -17.04 2.64 2.97
C GLY A 94 -16.49 1.73 4.08
N GLN A 95 -15.27 1.18 3.94
CA GLN A 95 -14.59 0.41 5.00
C GLN A 95 -13.58 1.29 5.75
N SER A 96 -13.27 0.94 7.01
CA SER A 96 -12.27 1.61 7.85
C SER A 96 -11.53 0.63 8.75
N GLY A 97 -10.40 1.07 9.31
CA GLY A 97 -9.65 0.33 10.32
C GLY A 97 -9.24 -1.09 9.89
N HIS A 98 -9.35 -2.04 10.83
CA HIS A 98 -9.00 -3.45 10.60
C HIS A 98 -9.71 -4.07 9.39
N PHE A 99 -10.98 -3.74 9.16
CA PHE A 99 -11.73 -4.27 8.01
C PHE A 99 -11.15 -3.79 6.69
N ALA A 100 -10.79 -2.50 6.58
CA ALA A 100 -10.18 -1.96 5.38
C ALA A 100 -8.73 -2.45 5.18
N HIS A 101 -7.95 -2.58 6.26
CA HIS A 101 -6.56 -3.05 6.26
C HIS A 101 -6.38 -4.53 5.90
N ASN A 102 -7.45 -5.34 5.99
CA ASN A 102 -7.44 -6.76 5.60
C ASN A 102 -8.37 -7.05 4.40
N SER A 103 -8.75 -6.02 3.63
CA SER A 103 -9.68 -6.15 2.50
C SER A 103 -8.91 -6.31 1.18
N PRO A 104 -8.91 -7.48 0.51
CA PRO A 104 -8.21 -7.68 -0.76
C PRO A 104 -8.80 -6.87 -1.93
N HIS A 105 -9.91 -6.16 -1.70
CA HIS A 105 -10.48 -5.19 -2.63
C HIS A 105 -9.91 -3.77 -2.47
N LEU A 106 -9.19 -3.49 -1.38
CA LEU A 106 -8.57 -2.20 -1.07
C LEU A 106 -7.06 -2.30 -1.01
N CYS A 107 -6.57 -3.38 -0.40
CA CYS A 107 -5.15 -3.64 -0.18
C CYS A 107 -4.49 -4.20 -1.45
N PRO A 108 -3.52 -3.50 -2.05
CA PRO A 108 -2.68 -4.03 -3.10
C PRO A 108 -1.90 -5.23 -2.56
N ASN A 109 -2.23 -6.42 -3.04
CA ASN A 109 -1.67 -7.69 -2.60
C ASN A 109 -1.10 -8.40 -3.82
N ASN A 110 0.21 -8.23 -4.05
CA ASN A 110 0.90 -8.74 -5.24
C ASN A 110 2.37 -9.07 -4.89
N ARG A 111 3.10 -9.62 -5.85
CA ARG A 111 4.53 -9.94 -5.73
C ARG A 111 5.39 -8.73 -6.09
N VAL A 112 6.63 -8.71 -5.61
CA VAL A 112 7.65 -7.78 -6.12
C VAL A 112 7.80 -8.02 -7.63
N GLY A 113 7.66 -6.96 -8.44
CA GLY A 113 7.63 -7.01 -9.90
C GLY A 113 6.22 -7.14 -10.52
N GLU A 114 5.14 -6.93 -9.76
CA GLU A 114 3.75 -6.93 -10.28
C GLU A 114 3.11 -5.54 -10.13
N PRO A 115 3.46 -4.55 -10.98
CA PRO A 115 3.07 -3.14 -10.78
C PRO A 115 1.56 -2.92 -10.90
N VAL A 116 1.04 -1.96 -10.10
CA VAL A 116 -0.39 -1.71 -9.85
C VAL A 116 -0.74 -0.25 -10.09
N ILE A 117 -1.96 0.04 -10.58
CA ILE A 117 -2.54 1.38 -10.52
C ILE A 117 -3.58 1.48 -9.39
N ILE A 118 -3.40 2.42 -8.47
CA ILE A 118 -4.43 2.84 -7.52
C ILE A 118 -5.11 4.10 -8.08
N ARG A 119 -6.43 4.03 -8.29
CA ARG A 119 -7.27 5.12 -8.80
C ARG A 119 -8.06 5.73 -7.66
N VAL A 120 -7.73 6.95 -7.26
CA VAL A 120 -8.30 7.59 -6.08
C VAL A 120 -9.26 8.71 -6.47
N LEU A 121 -10.39 8.79 -5.77
CA LEU A 121 -11.31 9.92 -5.77
C LEU A 121 -11.56 10.34 -4.31
N ASN A 122 -11.27 11.59 -3.96
CA ASN A 122 -11.80 12.17 -2.73
C ASN A 122 -13.22 12.70 -2.98
N ALA A 123 -14.23 11.91 -2.62
CA ALA A 123 -15.64 12.27 -2.78
C ALA A 123 -16.21 13.03 -1.57
N GLY A 124 -15.43 13.19 -0.50
CA GLY A 124 -15.82 13.98 0.66
C GLY A 124 -15.37 15.43 0.59
N LEU A 125 -15.63 16.19 1.66
CA LEU A 125 -15.37 17.63 1.75
C LEU A 125 -14.12 17.99 2.56
N TRP A 126 -13.45 17.03 3.18
CA TRP A 126 -12.16 17.24 3.86
C TRP A 126 -10.98 17.02 2.91
N THR A 127 -9.85 17.66 3.18
CA THR A 127 -8.58 17.38 2.49
C THR A 127 -7.83 16.27 3.22
N HIS A 128 -7.28 15.32 2.47
CA HIS A 128 -6.49 14.20 2.99
C HIS A 128 -5.03 14.31 2.53
N SER A 129 -4.11 13.76 3.31
CA SER A 129 -2.68 13.64 3.03
C SER A 129 -2.35 12.15 2.89
N MET A 130 -2.86 11.53 1.84
CA MET A 130 -2.76 10.07 1.64
C MET A 130 -1.29 9.65 1.50
N HIS A 131 -0.88 8.69 2.33
CA HIS A 131 0.47 8.19 2.46
C HIS A 131 0.52 6.66 2.28
N ILE A 132 1.58 6.18 1.63
CA ILE A 132 1.83 4.76 1.36
C ILE A 132 3.21 4.37 1.90
N HIS A 133 3.24 3.34 2.75
CA HIS A 133 4.47 2.71 3.23
C HIS A 133 4.97 1.66 2.24
N GLY A 134 6.22 1.23 2.42
CA GLY A 134 6.84 0.15 1.66
C GLY A 134 7.26 0.53 0.24
N ASN A 135 6.48 1.31 -0.50
CA ASN A 135 6.79 1.80 -1.86
C ASN A 135 6.41 3.28 -2.00
N HIS A 136 7.32 4.09 -2.54
CA HIS A 136 6.94 5.38 -3.13
C HIS A 136 6.18 5.13 -4.45
N VAL A 137 5.19 5.98 -4.74
CA VAL A 137 4.29 5.91 -5.91
C VAL A 137 4.57 7.00 -6.93
N TYR A 138 4.25 6.74 -8.20
CA TYR A 138 4.28 7.74 -9.26
C TYR A 138 2.89 8.34 -9.50
N LEU A 139 2.76 9.66 -9.34
CA LEU A 139 1.56 10.39 -9.74
C LEU A 139 1.46 10.43 -11.27
N LEU A 140 0.56 9.62 -11.84
CA LEU A 140 0.35 9.49 -13.29
C LEU A 140 -0.58 10.58 -13.84
N ALA A 141 -1.65 10.89 -13.11
CA ALA A 141 -2.66 11.86 -13.51
C ALA A 141 -3.30 12.54 -12.31
N LEU A 142 -3.77 13.77 -12.51
CA LEU A 142 -4.57 14.55 -11.55
C LEU A 142 -5.69 15.26 -12.30
N ASN A 143 -6.93 15.10 -11.86
CA ASN A 143 -8.13 15.73 -12.42
C ASN A 143 -8.24 15.58 -13.95
N GLY A 144 -8.00 14.35 -14.42
CA GLY A 144 -8.00 13.96 -15.83
C GLY A 144 -6.77 14.40 -16.64
N ALA A 145 -5.89 15.24 -16.07
CA ALA A 145 -4.66 15.66 -16.71
C ALA A 145 -3.51 14.69 -16.40
N VAL A 146 -3.03 13.99 -17.43
CA VAL A 146 -1.87 13.10 -17.34
C VAL A 146 -0.58 13.92 -17.17
N GLN A 147 0.26 13.54 -16.21
CA GLN A 147 1.45 14.29 -15.84
C GLN A 147 2.52 14.24 -16.93
N LYS A 148 3.15 15.40 -17.20
CA LYS A 148 4.30 15.49 -18.14
C LYS A 148 5.64 15.10 -17.52
N ASN A 149 5.67 15.01 -16.20
CA ASN A 149 6.80 14.56 -15.40
C ASN A 149 6.21 13.92 -14.12
N PRO A 150 5.98 12.60 -14.10
CA PRO A 150 5.42 11.90 -12.94
C PRO A 150 6.24 12.19 -11.68
N LEU A 151 5.56 12.59 -10.61
CA LEU A 151 6.20 12.83 -9.32
C LEU A 151 6.27 11.51 -8.56
N TRP A 152 7.47 11.17 -8.07
CA TRP A 152 7.69 10.02 -7.18
C TRP A 152 7.58 10.50 -5.74
N VAL A 153 6.62 9.98 -4.98
CA VAL A 153 6.27 10.45 -3.63
C VAL A 153 5.80 9.30 -2.74
N ASP A 154 6.00 9.39 -1.43
CA ASP A 154 5.31 8.56 -0.45
C ASP A 154 3.93 9.11 -0.05
N THR A 155 3.70 10.42 -0.28
CA THR A 155 2.57 11.16 0.28
C THR A 155 2.03 12.17 -0.74
N PHE A 156 0.71 12.27 -0.89
CA PHE A 156 0.07 13.25 -1.78
C PHE A 156 -1.23 13.82 -1.19
N THR A 157 -1.40 15.13 -1.33
CA THR A 157 -2.55 15.87 -0.79
C THR A 157 -3.77 15.81 -1.71
N ALA A 158 -4.77 15.02 -1.32
CA ALA A 158 -6.05 14.85 -2.00
C ALA A 158 -7.08 15.88 -1.48
N ARG A 159 -7.38 16.91 -2.26
CA ARG A 159 -8.43 17.89 -1.92
C ARG A 159 -9.83 17.34 -2.25
N PRO A 160 -10.92 17.95 -1.75
CA PRO A 160 -12.27 17.60 -2.15
C PRO A 160 -12.44 17.59 -3.67
N MET A 161 -13.09 16.56 -4.20
CA MET A 161 -13.26 16.29 -5.63
C MET A 161 -11.98 16.01 -6.44
N ASP A 162 -10.78 15.96 -5.83
CA ASP A 162 -9.59 15.53 -6.56
C ASP A 162 -9.71 14.05 -6.98
N THR A 163 -9.39 13.78 -8.25
CA THR A 163 -9.19 12.45 -8.81
C THR A 163 -7.74 12.27 -9.23
N PHE A 164 -7.10 11.17 -8.86
CA PHE A 164 -5.70 10.93 -9.23
C PHE A 164 -5.38 9.44 -9.41
N ASP A 165 -4.44 9.17 -10.31
CA ASP A 165 -3.91 7.84 -10.56
C ASP A 165 -2.48 7.77 -9.97
N TRP A 166 -2.24 6.81 -9.09
CA TRP A 166 -0.91 6.42 -8.61
C TRP A 166 -0.48 5.11 -9.28
N ALA A 167 0.74 5.01 -9.80
CA ALA A 167 1.38 3.71 -10.02
C ALA A 167 2.19 3.32 -8.78
N VAL A 168 1.87 2.15 -8.22
CA VAL A 168 2.72 1.44 -7.26
C VAL A 168 3.64 0.52 -8.08
N PRO A 169 4.97 0.70 -8.04
CA PRO A 169 5.88 -0.10 -8.85
C PRO A 169 5.98 -1.57 -8.39
N PHE A 170 5.54 -1.88 -7.16
CA PHE A 170 5.80 -3.16 -6.50
C PHE A 170 7.30 -3.50 -6.52
N MET A 171 8.13 -2.51 -6.19
CA MET A 171 9.55 -2.73 -5.91
C MET A 171 9.72 -3.37 -4.52
N ARG A 172 10.86 -3.98 -4.24
CA ARG A 172 11.14 -4.55 -2.92
C ARG A 172 11.25 -3.39 -1.89
N PRO A 173 10.56 -3.43 -0.73
CA PRO A 173 10.50 -2.27 0.18
C PRO A 173 11.87 -1.90 0.79
N PRO A 174 12.26 -0.61 0.87
CA PRO A 174 13.61 -0.24 1.30
C PRO A 174 13.86 -0.36 2.83
N ASP A 175 12.85 -0.08 3.67
CA ASP A 175 12.99 0.02 5.12
C ASP A 175 12.38 -1.19 5.86
N ILE A 176 12.99 -2.37 5.66
CA ILE A 176 12.60 -3.61 6.35
C ILE A 176 13.53 -3.87 7.56
N PRO A 177 13.02 -4.47 8.66
CA PRO A 177 13.87 -4.95 9.76
C PRO A 177 14.80 -6.08 9.31
N ASN A 178 16.11 -5.86 9.42
CA ASN A 178 17.15 -6.82 9.06
C ASN A 178 18.04 -7.21 10.25
N GLN A 179 19.02 -8.09 10.04
CA GLN A 179 19.86 -8.62 11.13
C GLN A 179 20.77 -7.57 11.79
N ARG A 180 21.03 -6.43 11.12
CA ARG A 180 21.86 -5.32 11.65
C ARG A 180 21.04 -4.19 12.27
N GLY A 181 19.73 -4.21 12.10
CA GLY A 181 18.74 -3.30 12.71
C GLY A 181 18.26 -2.17 11.80
N ILE A 182 17.21 -1.48 12.25
CA ILE A 182 16.52 -0.41 11.51
C ILE A 182 17.51 0.62 10.93
N GLY A 183 17.35 0.94 9.64
CA GLY A 183 18.16 1.94 8.94
C GLY A 183 19.60 1.51 8.61
N ARG A 184 19.92 0.21 8.67
CA ARG A 184 21.27 -0.33 8.39
C ARG A 184 21.23 -1.45 7.36
N ALA A 185 21.09 -1.10 6.08
CA ALA A 185 21.13 -2.08 4.99
C ALA A 185 22.28 -3.08 5.13
N ASP A 186 21.93 -4.37 5.16
CA ASP A 186 22.82 -5.51 4.95
C ASP A 186 23.50 -5.43 3.56
N PRO A 187 24.51 -6.24 3.26
CA PRO A 187 24.98 -6.38 1.87
C PRO A 187 23.81 -6.85 0.98
N GLY A 188 23.39 -6.03 0.02
CA GLY A 188 22.33 -6.39 -0.92
C GLY A 188 22.66 -7.66 -1.71
N LEU A 189 21.65 -8.48 -2.01
CA LEU A 189 21.87 -9.87 -2.45
C LEU A 189 22.51 -9.98 -3.86
N PRO A 190 23.43 -10.96 -4.08
CA PRO A 190 23.92 -11.52 -5.37
C PRO A 190 22.96 -12.49 -6.14
N THR A 191 23.31 -12.82 -7.40
CA THR A 191 22.42 -12.31 -8.46
C THR A 191 22.35 -12.91 -9.91
N ALA A 192 21.22 -12.67 -10.64
CA ALA A 192 20.86 -12.91 -12.07
C ALA A 192 20.17 -11.74 -12.92
N GLY A 193 19.19 -10.93 -12.44
CA GLY A 193 18.41 -9.84 -13.16
C GLY A 193 18.18 -8.32 -12.69
N GLY A 194 18.87 -7.69 -11.71
CA GLY A 194 18.66 -6.37 -10.99
C GLY A 194 19.72 -5.87 -9.92
N GLY A 195 21.01 -5.66 -10.24
CA GLY A 195 22.13 -5.08 -9.44
C GLY A 195 22.79 -5.88 -8.27
N THR A 196 22.76 -5.25 -7.10
CA THR A 196 22.42 -5.93 -5.84
C THR A 196 21.04 -5.42 -5.49
N THR A 197 20.04 -6.27 -5.41
CA THR A 197 18.70 -5.82 -5.01
C THR A 197 18.62 -5.75 -3.48
N TRP A 198 17.88 -4.77 -2.98
CA TRP A 198 17.69 -4.50 -1.56
C TRP A 198 16.20 -4.51 -1.24
N PRO A 199 15.76 -5.15 -0.14
CA PRO A 199 16.49 -6.04 0.77
C PRO A 199 16.81 -7.43 0.20
N PRO A 200 17.68 -8.22 0.86
CA PRO A 200 17.87 -9.66 0.68
C PRO A 200 16.57 -10.50 0.64
N ASN A 201 16.64 -11.70 0.07
CA ASN A 201 15.52 -12.67 0.13
C ASN A 201 15.35 -13.22 1.56
N GLU A 202 16.43 -13.16 2.34
CA GLU A 202 16.54 -13.54 3.74
C GLU A 202 15.60 -12.74 4.65
N GLU A 203 15.17 -11.55 4.24
CA GLU A 203 14.19 -10.73 4.97
C GLU A 203 12.74 -11.17 4.70
N LEU A 204 12.51 -11.86 3.57
CA LEU A 204 11.27 -12.56 3.22
C LEU A 204 11.21 -13.97 3.87
N ALA A 205 12.37 -14.48 4.30
CA ALA A 205 12.52 -15.69 5.09
C ALA A 205 12.81 -15.40 6.58
N LEU A 206 12.67 -14.15 7.03
CA LEU A 206 13.07 -13.76 8.38
C LEU A 206 12.04 -14.24 9.40
N PHE A 207 12.54 -14.91 10.44
CA PHE A 207 11.81 -15.24 11.65
C PHE A 207 12.32 -14.38 12.80
N ILE A 208 11.41 -13.80 13.61
CA ILE A 208 11.75 -13.13 14.87
C ILE A 208 10.93 -13.75 16.00
N PRO A 209 11.56 -14.31 17.06
CA PRO A 209 12.97 -14.71 17.15
C PRO A 209 13.34 -15.72 16.06
N ALA A 210 14.63 -16.03 15.89
CA ALA A 210 15.04 -17.04 14.91
C ALA A 210 14.54 -18.45 15.31
N ILE A 211 14.31 -19.33 14.32
CA ILE A 211 13.89 -20.72 14.55
C ILE A 211 14.89 -21.41 15.51
N GLY A 212 14.37 -22.03 16.57
CA GLY A 212 15.15 -22.66 17.63
C GLY A 212 15.86 -21.71 18.61
N GLU A 213 15.79 -20.38 18.45
CA GLU A 213 16.37 -19.42 19.40
C GLU A 213 15.57 -19.38 20.72
N ARG A 214 14.23 -19.51 20.64
CA ARG A 214 13.34 -19.43 21.80
C ARG A 214 12.23 -20.46 21.75
N MET A 215 12.19 -21.29 22.79
CA MET A 215 11.10 -22.21 23.04
C MET A 215 10.17 -21.67 24.12
N GLY A 216 8.87 -21.77 23.88
CA GLY A 216 7.82 -21.70 24.90
C GLY A 216 7.39 -23.10 25.32
N LEU A 217 6.34 -23.18 26.13
CA LEU A 217 5.63 -24.41 26.43
C LEU A 217 4.16 -24.23 26.02
N ASP A 218 3.53 -25.26 25.49
CA ASP A 218 2.10 -25.27 25.22
C ASP A 218 1.25 -25.53 26.48
N LEU A 219 -0.06 -25.77 26.30
CA LEU A 219 -0.97 -26.07 27.42
C LEU A 219 -0.81 -27.48 28.01
N ALA A 220 -0.10 -28.39 27.33
CA ALA A 220 0.28 -29.70 27.86
C ALA A 220 1.65 -29.67 28.58
N GLY A 221 2.48 -28.65 28.30
CA GLY A 221 3.85 -28.53 28.78
C GLY A 221 4.90 -29.00 27.78
N GLU A 222 4.53 -29.23 26.52
CA GLU A 222 5.43 -29.62 25.44
C GLU A 222 6.14 -28.39 24.84
N PRO A 223 7.43 -28.49 24.43
CA PRO A 223 8.16 -27.36 23.84
C PRO A 223 7.58 -26.92 22.49
N ILE A 224 7.27 -25.63 22.36
CA ILE A 224 6.86 -25.00 21.11
C ILE A 224 7.88 -23.95 20.69
N ASP A 225 8.21 -23.88 19.40
CA ASP A 225 9.02 -22.78 18.88
C ASP A 225 8.21 -21.48 18.90
N LEU A 226 8.84 -20.37 19.30
CA LEU A 226 8.22 -19.04 19.35
C LEU A 226 8.60 -18.15 18.17
N SER A 227 9.37 -18.67 17.21
CA SER A 227 9.74 -17.97 15.99
C SER A 227 8.49 -17.62 15.14
N VAL A 228 8.40 -16.37 14.69
CA VAL A 228 7.30 -15.90 13.81
C VAL A 228 7.89 -15.40 12.50
N GLN A 229 7.46 -15.99 11.38
CA GLN A 229 7.84 -15.55 10.04
C GLN A 229 7.26 -14.15 9.75
N LEU A 230 8.06 -13.24 9.21
CA LEU A 230 7.62 -11.87 8.90
C LEU A 230 6.94 -11.73 7.53
N SER A 231 6.89 -12.78 6.72
CA SER A 231 6.21 -12.80 5.42
C SER A 231 4.80 -13.43 5.52
N PRO A 232 3.81 -12.99 4.72
CA PRO A 232 3.89 -11.89 3.75
C PRO A 232 4.05 -10.52 4.44
N LEU A 233 4.87 -9.66 3.83
CA LEU A 233 5.15 -8.34 4.40
C LEU A 233 3.93 -7.43 4.20
N CYS A 234 3.25 -7.07 5.28
CA CYS A 234 2.16 -6.10 5.27
C CYS A 234 2.65 -4.74 5.81
N TYR A 235 2.39 -3.67 5.06
CA TYR A 235 2.63 -2.29 5.52
C TYR A 235 1.32 -1.49 5.54
N PRO A 236 1.12 -0.59 6.52
CA PRO A 236 -0.05 0.28 6.52
C PRO A 236 -0.01 1.28 5.36
N MET A 237 -1.17 1.64 4.82
CA MET A 237 -1.33 2.83 3.98
C MET A 237 -2.44 3.66 4.59
N HIS A 238 -2.19 4.94 4.82
CA HIS A 238 -3.08 5.75 5.65
C HIS A 238 -3.05 7.24 5.28
N ASP A 239 -4.06 7.99 5.70
CA ASP A 239 -3.98 9.45 5.71
C ASP A 239 -3.03 9.91 6.83
N HIS A 240 -2.08 10.79 6.49
CA HIS A 240 -1.16 11.43 7.44
C HIS A 240 -1.81 12.57 8.25
N SER A 241 -3.08 12.89 7.97
CA SER A 241 -3.90 13.82 8.74
C SER A 241 -4.45 13.11 9.99
N GLU A 242 -3.64 13.01 11.05
CA GLU A 242 -3.85 12.17 12.24
C GLU A 242 -5.30 12.00 12.75
N PRO A 243 -6.17 13.04 12.88
CA PRO A 243 -7.56 12.86 13.32
C PRO A 243 -8.39 11.87 12.47
N SER A 244 -8.07 11.78 11.17
CA SER A 244 -8.72 10.86 10.21
C SER A 244 -8.40 9.38 10.45
N GLN A 245 -7.42 9.07 11.31
CA GLN A 245 -7.05 7.71 11.69
C GLN A 245 -7.87 7.17 12.86
N THR A 246 -8.76 7.98 13.42
CA THR A 246 -9.71 7.56 14.45
C THR A 246 -11.03 7.09 13.85
N SER A 247 -11.79 6.30 14.60
CA SER A 247 -13.24 6.20 14.45
C SER A 247 -13.91 6.75 15.71
N GLN A 248 -14.96 7.55 15.53
CA GLN A 248 -15.73 8.21 16.59
C GLN A 248 -14.89 9.08 17.55
N GLY A 249 -13.75 9.62 17.08
CA GLY A 249 -12.77 10.32 17.92
C GLY A 249 -12.06 9.43 18.96
N GLY A 250 -12.23 8.12 18.87
CA GLY A 250 -11.65 7.11 19.74
C GLY A 250 -10.43 6.43 19.13
N ASN A 251 -10.44 5.09 19.14
CA ASN A 251 -9.25 4.27 18.87
C ASN A 251 -8.56 4.59 17.53
N TYR A 252 -7.25 4.85 17.63
CA TYR A 252 -6.28 4.72 16.55
C TYR A 252 -5.95 3.22 16.38
N ASN A 253 -5.82 2.64 15.20
CA ASN A 253 -5.91 3.17 13.83
C ASN A 253 -7.23 2.79 13.15
N CYS A 254 -8.39 3.17 13.70
CA CYS A 254 -9.70 2.73 13.18
C CYS A 254 -10.30 3.62 12.07
N GLY A 255 -9.52 4.46 11.39
CA GLY A 255 -10.01 5.41 10.38
C GLY A 255 -9.62 5.09 8.94
N LEU A 256 -9.12 6.10 8.21
CA LEU A 256 -8.63 6.04 6.83
C LEU A 256 -7.31 5.25 6.71
N VAL A 257 -7.39 3.93 6.87
CA VAL A 257 -6.27 3.00 6.73
C VAL A 257 -6.63 1.82 5.83
N CYS A 258 -5.67 1.34 5.06
CA CYS A 258 -5.64 0.02 4.42
C CYS A 258 -4.23 -0.57 4.52
N GLY A 259 -3.91 -1.66 3.83
CA GLY A 259 -2.59 -2.31 3.83
C GLY A 259 -2.04 -2.50 2.42
N ILE A 260 -0.72 -2.60 2.27
CA ILE A 260 -0.06 -3.12 1.06
C ILE A 260 0.71 -4.37 1.43
N ASP A 261 0.43 -5.47 0.73
CA ASP A 261 0.97 -6.80 1.02
C ASP A 261 1.91 -7.25 -0.09
N PHE A 262 3.13 -7.62 0.28
CA PHE A 262 4.06 -8.30 -0.61
C PHE A 262 3.93 -9.81 -0.37
N THR A 263 3.28 -10.50 -1.30
CA THR A 263 2.94 -11.94 -1.19
C THR A 263 3.85 -12.87 -1.99
N GLY A 264 4.91 -12.34 -2.59
CA GLY A 264 5.96 -13.10 -3.25
C GLY A 264 6.96 -12.18 -3.93
N ASP A 265 7.86 -12.75 -4.74
CA ASP A 265 8.86 -12.00 -5.49
C ASP A 265 9.15 -12.66 -6.85
N ARG A 266 8.96 -11.90 -7.94
CA ARG A 266 9.18 -12.34 -9.34
C ARG A 266 10.64 -12.25 -9.80
N ASN A 267 11.47 -11.53 -9.04
CA ASN A 267 12.86 -11.22 -9.36
C ASN A 267 13.83 -12.19 -8.67
N THR A 268 13.27 -13.23 -8.06
CA THR A 268 13.94 -14.40 -7.50
C THR A 268 14.04 -15.51 -8.55
N PRO A 269 15.12 -16.32 -8.60
CA PRO A 269 15.30 -17.34 -9.63
C PRO A 269 14.62 -18.66 -9.27
N GLY A 270 14.29 -19.43 -10.30
CA GLY A 270 13.28 -20.49 -10.24
C GLY A 270 11.92 -20.01 -10.74
N GLY A 271 11.73 -18.70 -10.89
CA GLY A 271 10.48 -18.07 -11.27
C GLY A 271 9.86 -17.32 -10.10
N ALA A 272 8.62 -16.89 -10.28
CA ALA A 272 7.91 -16.12 -9.26
C ALA A 272 7.62 -16.96 -8.01
N THR A 273 8.18 -16.54 -6.89
CA THR A 273 7.89 -17.13 -5.58
C THR A 273 6.54 -16.65 -5.06
N THR A 274 5.94 -17.41 -4.16
CA THR A 274 4.77 -16.97 -3.38
C THR A 274 5.03 -17.36 -1.93
N PHE A 275 4.91 -16.42 -0.99
CA PHE A 275 5.13 -16.70 0.43
C PHE A 275 3.97 -17.53 0.99
N PRO A 276 4.22 -18.50 1.89
CA PRO A 276 3.16 -19.32 2.46
C PRO A 276 2.20 -18.45 3.28
N ALA A 277 0.93 -18.41 2.87
CA ALA A 277 -0.11 -17.63 3.55
C ALA A 277 -0.62 -18.34 4.82
N GLY A 278 0.26 -18.56 5.81
CA GLY A 278 -0.09 -19.14 7.10
C GLY A 278 -0.33 -20.66 7.10
N GLY A 279 0.49 -21.41 6.35
CA GLY A 279 0.29 -22.84 6.07
C GLY A 279 -0.53 -23.05 4.79
N GLU A 280 -0.33 -24.12 4.01
CA GLU A 280 0.41 -25.36 4.27
C GLU A 280 1.64 -25.51 3.33
N HIS A 281 2.57 -26.41 3.67
CA HIS A 281 3.75 -26.68 2.83
C HIS A 281 3.40 -27.59 1.63
N GLU A 282 3.22 -27.00 0.43
CA GLU A 282 3.72 -27.58 -0.84
C GLU A 282 3.73 -26.53 -1.97
N GLY A 283 4.51 -25.46 -1.76
CA GLY A 283 4.81 -24.43 -2.75
C GLY A 283 6.25 -23.93 -2.58
N HIS A 284 6.83 -23.31 -3.61
CA HIS A 284 8.25 -22.91 -3.65
C HIS A 284 8.58 -21.79 -2.64
N GLY A 285 8.85 -22.18 -1.40
CA GLY A 285 9.32 -21.29 -0.33
C GLY A 285 10.74 -20.75 -0.56
N PRO A 286 11.12 -19.66 0.13
CA PRO A 286 12.38 -18.95 -0.11
C PRO A 286 13.64 -19.82 0.09
N GLU A 287 13.57 -20.84 0.95
CA GLU A 287 14.67 -21.79 1.22
C GLU A 287 15.07 -22.67 0.01
N ALA A 288 14.26 -22.69 -1.05
CA ALA A 288 14.56 -23.40 -2.30
C ALA A 288 15.07 -22.47 -3.44
N THR A 289 15.33 -21.18 -3.15
CA THR A 289 15.56 -20.16 -4.19
C THR A 289 17.03 -19.92 -4.54
N GLY A 290 17.29 -19.48 -5.78
CA GLY A 290 18.63 -19.17 -6.29
C GLY A 290 19.08 -17.70 -6.18
N PRO A 291 20.22 -17.32 -6.78
CA PRO A 291 20.77 -15.95 -6.76
C PRO A 291 20.07 -14.94 -7.72
N ALA A 292 19.52 -13.84 -7.19
CA ALA A 292 18.49 -12.96 -7.81
C ALA A 292 18.83 -12.03 -9.00
N ALA A 293 19.70 -10.98 -8.89
CA ALA A 293 19.65 -9.74 -9.73
C ALA A 293 20.98 -9.07 -10.44
N PRO A 294 21.48 -9.16 -11.73
CA PRO A 294 21.97 -7.93 -12.51
C PRO A 294 21.23 -7.50 -13.81
N PRO A 295 21.21 -6.21 -14.25
CA PRO A 295 22.27 -5.20 -14.38
C PRO A 295 23.54 -5.50 -15.14
N ILE A 296 23.30 -5.72 -16.43
CA ILE A 296 23.94 -4.91 -17.46
C ILE A 296 23.76 -3.40 -17.13
N GLY A 297 24.76 -2.75 -16.54
CA GLY A 297 24.80 -1.28 -16.38
C GLY A 297 25.56 -0.80 -15.14
N GLU A 298 26.58 0.04 -15.32
CA GLU A 298 27.33 0.68 -14.22
C GLU A 298 26.65 1.97 -13.76
N TYR A 299 26.60 2.20 -12.44
CA TYR A 299 26.10 3.46 -11.87
C TYR A 299 27.11 4.60 -12.05
N PRO A 300 26.70 5.78 -12.55
CA PRO A 300 27.55 6.97 -12.54
C PRO A 300 27.84 7.42 -11.10
N GLN A 301 29.12 7.52 -10.74
CA GLN A 301 29.50 8.17 -9.48
C GLN A 301 29.22 9.68 -9.56
N GLY A 302 28.31 10.19 -8.73
CA GLY A 302 28.16 11.63 -8.55
C GLY A 302 26.84 12.05 -7.91
N THR A 303 26.93 12.56 -6.68
CA THR A 303 25.92 13.38 -5.97
C THR A 303 24.48 12.87 -5.95
N ALA A 304 24.02 12.49 -4.76
CA ALA A 304 22.60 12.39 -4.47
C ALA A 304 21.86 13.67 -4.89
N LYS A 305 20.74 13.47 -5.59
CA LYS A 305 19.48 14.16 -5.33
C LYS A 305 18.41 13.07 -5.25
N TRP A 306 17.49 13.11 -4.30
CA TRP A 306 17.13 14.25 -3.45
C TRP A 306 17.55 14.08 -1.98
#